data_AF-A0A850G8J3-F1
#
_entry.id   AF-A0A850G8J3-F1
#
_cell.length_a   1.000
_cell.length_b   1.000
_cell.length_c   1.000
_cell.angle_alpha   90.00
_cell.angle_beta   90.00
_cell.angle_gamma   90.00
#
_symmetry.space_group_name_H-M   'P 1'
#
loop_
_entity.id
_entity.type
_entity.pdbx_description
1 polymer ?
#
loop_
_entity_poly.entity_id
_entity_poly.type
_entity_poly.pdbx_seq_one_letter_code
_entity_poly.pdbx_strand_id
1 'polypeptide(L)'
;MTAHSAASWYSQVPVSEPEDLKREDESDALDDRDGDQNDLDDLDDLDDLDRDGFDREIAAARAAAGDPGGDPTRGDRPFTQEEAGMRSKVGWGRSPIISVAVIIVGLFLLVATWNDFAYFLHATQSEPRDLGRVGDIYKDGEFSERFDNEWVHIEGDPDVQHAARMQGRDSWIGFMRLIEADAALFVAVPRTTEKATNEFPGEFSGRMVRLKSTPQWEKLQQFFDAEEVVDAVDLDPTSVLAGGPEVALADGGTTTLGDAEQLRIIARLPVGMAQLGLDTWKTQADAEAAIAELGVPWAFVEKRSMFWVFAVWVGPDAEVEVFQRMTRALNGGKDLAGADPKQGALVLPRRATYLVEAGDLQAKGESASFTYGDNKAETGWALEGETLREVALVDGRLALPAAFIAAIRVERQLNIDPEGYLLMVDQRPFDVWPSALMFLLVLAIVLLNGWALTTKLRQRQRQRATSAAS
;
A
#
# COMPACT_ATOMS: atom_id res chain seq x y z
N MET A 1 17.30 13.67 -39.71
CA MET A 1 17.25 14.24 -38.35
C MET A 1 17.06 13.07 -37.42
N THR A 2 18.15 12.66 -36.79
CA THR A 2 18.31 11.44 -36.00
C THR A 2 17.90 11.71 -34.56
N ALA A 3 16.93 10.94 -34.06
CA ALA A 3 16.49 10.97 -32.67
C ALA A 3 17.53 10.28 -31.79
N HIS A 4 18.01 10.97 -30.75
CA HIS A 4 18.81 10.37 -29.69
C HIS A 4 17.87 9.70 -28.69
N SER A 5 18.02 8.38 -28.58
CA SER A 5 17.38 7.54 -27.55
C SER A 5 18.08 7.77 -26.21
N ALA A 6 17.31 8.08 -25.17
CA ALA A 6 17.77 8.12 -23.80
C ALA A 6 18.01 6.68 -23.30
N ALA A 7 19.27 6.36 -23.01
CA ALA A 7 19.66 5.06 -22.46
C ALA A 7 19.25 5.00 -20.98
N SER A 8 18.53 3.94 -20.59
CA SER A 8 18.16 3.67 -19.21
C SER A 8 19.37 3.17 -18.41
N TRP A 9 19.55 3.74 -17.22
CA TRP A 9 20.69 3.56 -16.32
C TRP A 9 20.49 2.43 -15.30
N TYR A 10 20.00 1.26 -15.73
CA TYR A 10 20.02 0.09 -14.85
C TYR A 10 21.34 -0.67 -15.02
N SER A 11 22.29 -0.37 -14.12
CA SER A 11 23.53 -1.13 -14.02
C SER A 11 23.24 -2.55 -13.55
N GLN A 12 23.76 -3.51 -14.29
CA GLN A 12 23.79 -4.92 -13.96
C GLN A 12 24.54 -5.12 -12.63
N VAL A 13 23.80 -5.47 -11.58
CA VAL A 13 24.37 -6.03 -10.35
C VAL A 13 24.63 -7.52 -10.60
N PRO A 14 25.84 -8.04 -10.34
CA PRO A 14 26.10 -9.47 -10.51
C PRO A 14 25.32 -10.26 -9.45
N VAL A 15 24.57 -11.25 -9.93
CA VAL A 15 23.84 -12.25 -9.13
C VAL A 15 24.86 -13.05 -8.32
N SER A 16 24.83 -12.93 -6.99
CA SER A 16 25.55 -13.83 -6.09
C SER A 16 24.82 -15.18 -6.01
N GLU A 17 25.58 -16.26 -6.15
CA GLU A 17 25.12 -17.65 -6.15
C GLU A 17 24.43 -18.06 -4.82
N PRO A 18 23.43 -18.95 -4.85
CA PRO A 18 22.70 -19.41 -3.68
C PRO A 18 23.37 -20.61 -3.01
N GLU A 19 24.52 -20.41 -2.37
CA GLU A 19 25.07 -21.37 -1.40
C GLU A 19 25.73 -20.60 -0.25
N ASP A 20 24.95 -20.14 0.75
CA ASP A 20 25.50 -19.77 2.07
C ASP A 20 24.40 -19.48 3.11
N LEU A 21 23.49 -20.43 3.33
CA LEU A 21 22.63 -20.43 4.52
C LEU A 21 22.59 -21.83 5.15
N LYS A 22 23.72 -22.24 5.73
CA LYS A 22 23.74 -23.17 6.86
C LYS A 22 24.14 -22.36 8.09
N ARG A 23 23.13 -21.88 8.82
CA ARG A 23 23.31 -21.32 10.16
C ARG A 23 23.10 -22.48 11.14
N GLU A 24 24.19 -22.87 11.78
CA GLU A 24 24.21 -23.86 12.84
C GLU A 24 23.47 -23.31 14.08
N ASP A 25 22.59 -24.14 14.61
CA ASP A 25 21.95 -23.99 15.91
C ASP A 25 23.00 -24.16 17.01
N GLU A 26 23.35 -23.07 17.70
CA GLU A 26 23.98 -23.13 19.01
C GLU A 26 23.06 -22.50 20.05
N SER A 27 22.38 -23.39 20.76
CA SER A 27 21.76 -23.16 22.04
C SER A 27 22.84 -22.88 23.08
N ASP A 28 22.77 -21.74 23.74
CA ASP A 28 23.37 -21.59 25.07
C ASP A 28 22.43 -20.83 26.00
N ALA A 29 22.32 -21.44 27.18
CA ALA A 29 21.48 -21.07 28.29
C ALA A 29 21.93 -19.78 28.98
N LEU A 30 20.98 -19.17 29.71
CA LEU A 30 21.06 -18.43 30.99
C LEU A 30 20.09 -17.25 30.96
N ASP A 31 19.09 -17.20 31.83
CA ASP A 31 19.26 -16.70 33.21
C ASP A 31 17.90 -16.67 33.91
N ASP A 32 17.82 -17.36 35.05
CA ASP A 32 16.69 -17.34 35.97
C ASP A 32 16.62 -15.96 36.65
N ARG A 33 15.52 -15.23 36.44
CA ARG A 33 15.12 -14.15 37.37
C ARG A 33 13.64 -14.19 37.67
N ASP A 34 13.36 -14.68 38.87
CA ASP A 34 12.16 -14.42 39.65
C ASP A 34 11.81 -12.93 39.67
N GLY A 35 10.56 -12.60 39.32
CA GLY A 35 10.04 -11.24 39.39
C GLY A 35 8.55 -11.17 39.11
N ASP A 36 7.77 -11.14 40.19
CA ASP A 36 6.40 -10.64 40.33
C ASP A 36 5.30 -11.19 39.38
N GLN A 37 4.58 -12.17 39.93
CA GLN A 37 3.17 -12.39 39.67
C GLN A 37 2.38 -11.23 40.28
N ASN A 38 1.71 -10.42 39.46
CA ASN A 38 0.39 -9.88 39.73
C ASN A 38 -0.17 -9.12 38.51
N ASP A 39 -1.46 -9.33 38.29
CA ASP A 39 -2.41 -8.46 37.59
C ASP A 39 -2.36 -8.44 36.06
N LEU A 40 -2.79 -9.52 35.39
CA LEU A 40 -3.50 -9.47 34.10
C LEU A 40 -4.37 -10.73 33.89
N ASP A 41 -5.25 -11.05 34.85
CA ASP A 41 -6.40 -11.93 34.63
C ASP A 41 -7.62 -11.01 34.39
N ASP A 42 -8.04 -10.80 33.14
CA ASP A 42 -9.40 -10.29 32.80
C ASP A 42 -9.64 -10.10 31.27
N LEU A 43 -9.23 -11.04 30.39
CA LEU A 43 -9.60 -10.97 28.95
C LEU A 43 -9.91 -12.31 28.25
N ASP A 44 -10.30 -13.37 28.99
CA ASP A 44 -10.63 -14.69 28.40
C ASP A 44 -12.14 -15.04 28.37
N ASP A 45 -13.04 -14.06 28.59
CA ASP A 45 -14.50 -14.31 28.70
C ASP A 45 -15.30 -14.22 27.37
N LEU A 46 -14.68 -14.43 26.21
CA LEU A 46 -15.39 -14.37 24.90
C LEU A 46 -15.39 -15.66 24.06
N ASP A 47 -14.71 -16.72 24.51
CA ASP A 47 -14.68 -18.01 23.78
C ASP A 47 -15.69 -19.07 24.30
N ASP A 48 -16.46 -18.76 25.35
CA ASP A 48 -17.43 -19.69 25.96
C ASP A 48 -18.86 -19.64 25.37
N LEU A 49 -19.10 -18.86 24.31
CA LEU A 49 -20.44 -18.65 23.77
C LEU A 49 -20.82 -19.49 22.54
N ASP A 50 -19.90 -20.22 21.89
CA ASP A 50 -20.18 -20.79 20.57
C ASP A 50 -19.92 -22.30 20.37
N ARG A 51 -19.80 -23.12 21.43
CA ARG A 51 -19.59 -24.57 21.21
C ARG A 51 -20.46 -25.59 21.96
N ASP A 52 -21.05 -25.26 23.11
CA ASP A 52 -21.76 -26.28 23.92
C ASP A 52 -23.29 -26.09 24.06
N GLY A 53 -23.84 -24.96 23.60
CA GLY A 53 -25.27 -24.64 23.79
C GLY A 53 -26.20 -25.43 22.88
N PHE A 54 -25.88 -25.52 21.59
CA PHE A 54 -26.80 -26.06 20.58
C PHE A 54 -26.90 -27.60 20.62
N ASP A 55 -25.79 -28.28 20.83
CA ASP A 55 -25.76 -29.75 20.89
C ASP A 55 -26.38 -30.31 22.18
N ARG A 56 -26.33 -29.56 23.30
CA ARG A 56 -26.99 -29.94 24.55
C ARG A 56 -28.52 -29.84 24.44
N GLU A 57 -29.06 -28.85 23.73
CA GLU A 57 -30.51 -28.75 23.47
C GLU A 57 -31.01 -29.86 22.53
N ILE A 58 -30.23 -30.22 21.51
CA ILE A 58 -30.56 -31.33 20.61
C ILE A 58 -30.47 -32.68 21.34
N ALA A 59 -29.48 -32.87 22.22
CA ALA A 59 -29.37 -34.07 23.05
C ALA A 59 -30.53 -34.19 24.05
N ALA A 60 -30.96 -33.09 24.67
CA ALA A 60 -32.11 -33.05 25.57
C ALA A 60 -33.42 -33.37 24.84
N ALA A 61 -33.61 -32.84 23.62
CA ALA A 61 -34.77 -33.15 22.78
C ALA A 61 -34.81 -34.63 22.34
N ARG A 62 -33.63 -35.23 22.09
CA ARG A 62 -33.52 -36.65 21.73
C ARG A 62 -33.75 -37.59 22.91
N ALA A 63 -33.31 -37.20 24.11
CA ALA A 63 -33.55 -37.94 25.35
C ALA A 63 -35.04 -37.91 25.75
N ALA A 64 -35.73 -36.78 25.55
CA ALA A 64 -37.17 -36.66 25.78
C ALA A 64 -38.03 -37.50 24.81
N ALA A 65 -37.52 -37.78 23.60
CA ALA A 65 -38.19 -38.63 22.62
C ALA A 65 -37.91 -40.13 22.80
N GLY A 66 -36.99 -40.51 23.69
CA GLY A 66 -36.44 -41.86 23.79
C GLY A 66 -36.85 -42.67 25.03
N ASP A 67 -37.79 -42.20 25.86
CA ASP A 67 -38.22 -42.95 27.05
C ASP A 67 -39.17 -44.12 26.68
N PRO A 68 -38.76 -45.40 26.85
CA PRO A 68 -39.57 -46.57 26.50
C PRO A 68 -40.54 -47.00 27.62
N GLY A 69 -40.79 -46.16 28.63
CA GLY A 69 -41.58 -46.51 29.83
C GLY A 69 -43.08 -46.16 29.82
N GLY A 70 -43.66 -45.65 28.73
CA GLY A 70 -45.05 -45.17 28.69
C GLY A 70 -46.06 -46.18 28.14
N ASP A 71 -46.93 -46.69 29.03
CA ASP A 71 -48.25 -47.34 28.81
C ASP A 71 -48.61 -47.81 27.37
N PRO A 72 -48.62 -49.13 27.08
CA PRO A 72 -48.89 -49.69 25.76
C PRO A 72 -50.37 -49.67 25.32
N THR A 73 -51.27 -48.96 26.01
CA THR A 73 -52.69 -48.84 25.63
C THR A 73 -53.10 -47.50 25.01
N ARG A 74 -52.14 -46.69 24.54
CA ARG A 74 -52.44 -45.43 23.82
C ARG A 74 -52.53 -45.58 22.29
N GLY A 75 -52.83 -46.79 21.81
CA GLY A 75 -53.26 -47.04 20.44
C GLY A 75 -54.74 -46.69 20.26
N ASP A 76 -55.03 -45.94 19.19
CA ASP A 76 -56.35 -45.75 18.58
C ASP A 76 -57.47 -45.20 19.46
N ARG A 77 -57.42 -43.88 19.70
CA ARG A 77 -58.65 -43.11 19.88
C ARG A 77 -59.15 -42.73 18.48
N PRO A 78 -60.36 -43.14 18.05
CA PRO A 78 -60.92 -42.60 16.81
C PRO A 78 -61.06 -41.09 16.96
N PHE A 79 -60.47 -40.34 16.03
CA PHE A 79 -60.51 -38.88 16.01
C PHE A 79 -61.95 -38.39 16.15
N THR A 80 -62.18 -37.48 17.09
CA THR A 80 -63.47 -36.81 17.21
C THR A 80 -63.67 -35.88 16.00
N GLN A 81 -64.91 -35.74 15.50
CA GLN A 81 -65.21 -34.89 14.34
C GLN A 81 -64.79 -33.42 14.55
N GLU A 82 -64.60 -32.97 15.80
CA GLU A 82 -64.10 -31.63 16.12
C GLU A 82 -62.60 -31.46 15.85
N GLU A 83 -61.78 -32.49 16.02
CA GLU A 83 -60.34 -32.45 15.70
C GLU A 83 -60.07 -32.55 14.19
N ALA A 84 -60.91 -33.27 13.45
CA ALA A 84 -60.90 -33.27 11.99
C ALA A 84 -61.36 -31.91 11.39
N GLY A 85 -62.25 -31.19 12.10
CA GLY A 85 -62.73 -29.86 11.72
C GLY A 85 -61.71 -28.74 11.89
N MET A 86 -60.69 -28.91 12.74
CA MET A 86 -59.63 -27.91 12.90
C MET A 86 -58.52 -28.03 11.85
N ARG A 87 -58.28 -29.23 11.28
CA ARG A 87 -57.33 -29.39 10.16
C ARG A 87 -57.88 -28.92 8.81
N SER A 88 -59.20 -28.93 8.60
CA SER A 88 -59.80 -28.42 7.35
C SER A 88 -59.91 -26.89 7.30
N LYS A 89 -59.61 -26.18 8.40
CA LYS A 89 -59.57 -24.70 8.48
C LYS A 89 -58.17 -24.11 8.58
N VAL A 90 -57.10 -24.90 8.49
CA VAL A 90 -55.76 -24.39 8.17
C VAL A 90 -55.70 -24.21 6.65
N GLY A 91 -56.51 -23.28 6.15
CA GLY A 91 -56.24 -22.70 4.85
C GLY A 91 -54.84 -22.12 4.93
N TRP A 92 -54.00 -22.47 3.96
CA TRP A 92 -52.67 -21.92 3.67
C TRP A 92 -52.68 -20.39 3.42
N GLY A 93 -53.58 -19.63 4.03
CA GLY A 93 -53.63 -18.20 4.00
C GLY A 93 -52.58 -17.62 4.92
N ARG A 94 -51.31 -17.61 4.47
CA ARG A 94 -50.27 -16.76 5.06
C ARG A 94 -50.85 -15.36 5.33
N SER A 95 -50.56 -14.82 6.52
CA SER A 95 -51.02 -13.47 6.89
C SER A 95 -50.52 -12.46 5.86
N PRO A 96 -51.37 -11.56 5.32
CA PRO A 96 -50.94 -10.57 4.32
C PRO A 96 -49.78 -9.71 4.82
N ILE A 97 -49.73 -9.44 6.11
CA ILE A 97 -48.69 -8.63 6.75
C ILE A 97 -47.34 -9.34 6.67
N ILE A 98 -47.31 -10.65 6.94
CA ILE A 98 -46.09 -11.45 6.84
C ILE A 98 -45.60 -11.48 5.38
N SER A 99 -46.49 -11.64 4.41
CA SER A 99 -46.11 -11.60 2.99
C SER A 99 -45.54 -10.24 2.58
N VAL A 100 -46.09 -9.13 3.07
CA VAL A 100 -45.54 -7.79 2.81
C VAL A 100 -44.17 -7.62 3.45
N ALA A 101 -43.98 -8.05 4.70
CA ALA A 101 -42.68 -7.99 5.38
C ALA A 101 -41.62 -8.81 4.64
N VAL A 102 -41.95 -10.02 4.22
CA VAL A 102 -41.04 -10.89 3.43
C VAL A 102 -40.70 -10.25 2.08
N ILE A 103 -41.64 -9.59 1.42
CA ILE A 103 -41.37 -8.86 0.16
C ILE A 103 -40.40 -7.71 0.41
N ILE A 104 -40.60 -6.90 1.46
CA ILE A 104 -39.73 -5.75 1.76
C ILE A 104 -38.30 -6.23 2.05
N VAL A 105 -38.15 -7.22 2.93
CA VAL A 105 -36.83 -7.78 3.27
C VAL A 105 -36.20 -8.45 2.04
N GLY A 106 -36.98 -9.20 1.26
CA GLY A 106 -36.49 -9.83 0.04
C GLY A 106 -36.04 -8.83 -1.02
N LEU A 107 -36.78 -7.73 -1.22
CA LEU A 107 -36.37 -6.65 -2.12
C LEU A 107 -35.08 -5.98 -1.66
N PHE A 108 -34.92 -5.74 -0.35
CA PHE A 108 -33.68 -5.23 0.21
C PHE A 108 -32.49 -6.17 -0.08
N LEU A 109 -32.65 -7.47 0.15
CA LEU A 109 -31.61 -8.47 -0.15
C LEU A 109 -31.29 -8.55 -1.65
N LEU A 110 -32.29 -8.46 -2.53
CA LEU A 110 -32.08 -8.42 -3.98
C LEU A 110 -31.28 -7.18 -4.39
N VAL A 111 -31.60 -6.01 -3.84
CA VAL A 111 -30.81 -4.80 -4.11
C VAL A 111 -29.37 -4.96 -3.61
N ALA A 112 -29.16 -5.52 -2.42
CA ALA A 112 -27.84 -5.73 -1.85
C ALA A 112 -26.97 -6.72 -2.65
N THR A 113 -27.59 -7.73 -3.27
CA THR A 113 -26.90 -8.80 -4.02
C THR A 113 -26.93 -8.58 -5.54
N TRP A 114 -27.55 -7.50 -6.01
CA TRP A 114 -27.70 -7.22 -7.44
C TRP A 114 -26.36 -7.10 -8.15
N ASN A 115 -25.37 -6.46 -7.54
CA ASN A 115 -24.05 -6.26 -8.16
C ASN A 115 -23.32 -7.59 -8.40
N ASP A 116 -23.39 -8.52 -7.43
CA ASP A 116 -22.82 -9.86 -7.60
C ASP A 116 -23.58 -10.68 -8.63
N PHE A 117 -24.91 -10.56 -8.67
CA PHE A 117 -25.72 -11.22 -9.68
C PHE A 117 -25.42 -10.68 -11.08
N ALA A 118 -25.35 -9.36 -11.25
CA ALA A 118 -25.00 -8.72 -12.51
C ALA A 118 -23.58 -9.09 -12.96
N TYR A 119 -22.62 -9.14 -12.02
CA TYR A 119 -21.29 -9.65 -12.30
C TYR A 119 -21.32 -11.11 -12.77
N PHE A 120 -22.07 -11.98 -12.09
CA PHE A 120 -22.25 -13.37 -12.48
C PHE A 120 -22.84 -13.54 -13.90
N LEU A 121 -23.70 -12.63 -14.37
CA LEU A 121 -24.23 -12.70 -15.73
C LEU A 121 -23.13 -12.61 -16.81
N HIS A 122 -21.94 -12.11 -16.45
CA HIS A 122 -20.76 -12.13 -17.32
C HIS A 122 -20.06 -13.51 -17.37
N ALA A 123 -20.53 -14.53 -16.65
CA ALA A 123 -19.94 -15.88 -16.68
C ALA A 123 -19.97 -16.56 -18.05
N THR A 124 -20.75 -16.04 -19.00
CA THR A 124 -20.71 -16.49 -20.40
C THR A 124 -19.61 -15.84 -21.24
N GLN A 125 -18.94 -14.81 -20.72
CA GLN A 125 -17.77 -14.22 -21.37
C GLN A 125 -16.60 -15.21 -21.27
N SER A 126 -15.89 -15.42 -22.38
CA SER A 126 -14.72 -16.31 -22.42
C SER A 126 -13.45 -15.64 -21.89
N GLU A 127 -13.36 -14.32 -22.01
CA GLU A 127 -12.16 -13.54 -21.71
C GLU A 127 -12.54 -12.24 -20.98
N PRO A 128 -11.68 -11.75 -20.06
CA PRO A 128 -11.88 -10.46 -19.42
C PRO A 128 -11.79 -9.32 -20.43
N ARG A 129 -12.42 -8.18 -20.12
CA ARG A 129 -12.26 -6.95 -20.88
C ARG A 129 -10.84 -6.44 -20.69
N ASP A 130 -10.07 -6.41 -21.78
CA ASP A 130 -8.74 -5.83 -21.78
C ASP A 130 -8.82 -4.30 -21.74
N LEU A 131 -8.23 -3.69 -20.72
CA LEU A 131 -8.15 -2.25 -20.51
C LEU A 131 -6.81 -1.66 -20.98
N GLY A 132 -5.85 -2.50 -21.38
CA GLY A 132 -4.48 -2.06 -21.66
C GLY A 132 -3.78 -1.59 -20.39
N ARG A 133 -3.09 -0.45 -20.46
CA ARG A 133 -2.29 0.06 -19.33
C ARG A 133 -3.10 0.95 -18.39
N VAL A 134 -2.73 0.96 -17.11
CA VAL A 134 -3.31 1.86 -16.10
C VAL A 134 -3.28 3.31 -16.56
N GLY A 135 -2.14 3.79 -17.06
CA GLY A 135 -2.00 5.16 -17.55
C GLY A 135 -2.86 5.50 -18.78
N ASP A 136 -3.45 4.51 -19.46
CA ASP A 136 -4.38 4.76 -20.56
C ASP A 136 -5.81 5.01 -20.06
N ILE A 137 -6.19 4.39 -18.94
CA ILE A 137 -7.52 4.51 -18.35
C ILE A 137 -7.62 5.53 -17.21
N TYR A 138 -6.49 5.97 -16.64
CA TYR A 138 -6.43 6.97 -15.59
C TYR A 138 -5.56 8.14 -16.05
N LYS A 139 -6.18 9.30 -16.26
CA LYS A 139 -5.53 10.51 -16.80
C LYS A 139 -6.03 11.73 -16.06
N ASP A 140 -5.12 12.64 -15.75
CA ASP A 140 -5.44 13.92 -15.12
C ASP A 140 -6.27 13.78 -13.82
N GLY A 141 -6.00 12.71 -13.05
CA GLY A 141 -6.70 12.43 -11.79
C GLY A 141 -8.07 11.76 -11.94
N GLU A 142 -8.47 11.35 -13.15
CA GLU A 142 -9.79 10.75 -13.41
C GLU A 142 -9.69 9.46 -14.23
N PHE A 143 -10.61 8.52 -13.95
CA PHE A 143 -10.81 7.34 -14.80
C PHE A 143 -11.60 7.71 -16.07
N SER A 144 -11.20 7.13 -17.21
CA SER A 144 -11.80 7.37 -18.52
C SER A 144 -13.28 7.01 -18.60
N GLU A 145 -13.71 6.05 -17.77
CA GLU A 145 -15.10 5.63 -17.59
C GLU A 145 -15.29 4.93 -16.23
N ARG A 146 -16.47 4.32 -16.03
CA ARG A 146 -16.76 3.54 -14.82
C ARG A 146 -16.53 2.06 -15.08
N PHE A 147 -15.76 1.42 -14.22
CA PHE A 147 -15.44 -0.01 -14.26
C PHE A 147 -16.13 -0.79 -13.12
N ASP A 148 -17.29 -0.33 -12.66
CA ASP A 148 -17.96 -0.88 -11.49
C ASP A 148 -18.44 -2.32 -11.72
N ASN A 149 -17.84 -3.30 -11.03
CA ASN A 149 -18.14 -4.73 -11.15
C ASN A 149 -17.90 -5.30 -12.55
N GLU A 150 -16.85 -4.85 -13.24
CA GLU A 150 -16.43 -5.43 -14.52
C GLU A 150 -15.38 -6.53 -14.31
N TRP A 151 -15.37 -7.53 -15.20
CA TRP A 151 -14.30 -8.52 -15.28
C TRP A 151 -13.26 -8.03 -16.27
N VAL A 152 -12.10 -7.64 -15.77
CA VAL A 152 -11.10 -6.86 -16.53
C VAL A 152 -9.71 -7.47 -16.46
N HIS A 153 -8.90 -7.12 -17.45
CA HIS A 153 -7.47 -7.32 -17.50
C HIS A 153 -6.79 -5.96 -17.66
N ILE A 154 -5.72 -5.73 -16.90
CA ILE A 154 -5.00 -4.46 -16.90
C ILE A 154 -3.51 -4.67 -16.65
N GLU A 155 -2.69 -3.88 -17.33
CA GLU A 155 -1.24 -3.81 -17.14
C GLU A 155 -0.87 -2.56 -16.33
N GLY A 156 -0.01 -2.70 -15.33
CA GLY A 156 0.51 -1.56 -14.57
C GLY A 156 1.63 -1.95 -13.61
N ASP A 157 2.38 -0.95 -13.17
CA ASP A 157 3.53 -1.12 -12.29
C ASP A 157 3.08 -1.15 -10.82
N PRO A 158 3.19 -2.32 -10.13
CA PRO A 158 2.79 -2.41 -8.73
C PRO A 158 3.83 -1.75 -7.82
N ASP A 159 3.34 -0.99 -6.84
CA ASP A 159 4.15 -0.47 -5.74
C ASP A 159 4.43 -1.58 -4.72
N VAL A 160 5.46 -2.37 -5.01
CA VAL A 160 5.87 -3.51 -4.18
C VAL A 160 6.51 -3.07 -2.86
N GLN A 161 7.02 -1.83 -2.79
CA GLN A 161 7.68 -1.29 -1.60
C GLN A 161 6.64 -1.02 -0.49
N HIS A 162 5.49 -0.47 -0.86
CA HIS A 162 4.41 -0.12 0.07
C HIS A 162 3.25 -1.13 0.05
N ALA A 163 3.57 -2.42 -0.19
CA ALA A 163 2.57 -3.48 -0.27
C ALA A 163 1.98 -3.82 1.11
N ALA A 164 0.70 -3.51 1.33
CA ALA A 164 -0.01 -3.88 2.55
C ALA A 164 -0.34 -5.38 2.54
N ARG A 165 -0.28 -6.03 3.70
CA ARG A 165 -0.62 -7.45 3.85
C ARG A 165 -1.67 -7.62 4.93
N MET A 166 -2.76 -8.30 4.60
CA MET A 166 -3.83 -8.54 5.55
C MET A 166 -4.17 -10.03 5.63
N GLN A 167 -4.35 -10.50 6.86
CA GLN A 167 -4.82 -11.84 7.12
C GLN A 167 -6.33 -11.92 6.91
N GLY A 168 -6.75 -12.80 6.00
CA GLY A 168 -8.12 -13.27 5.88
C GLY A 168 -8.37 -14.49 6.76
N ARG A 169 -9.57 -15.08 6.66
CA ARG A 169 -9.95 -16.26 7.46
C ARG A 169 -9.05 -17.47 7.19
N ASP A 170 -8.78 -17.74 5.91
CA ASP A 170 -8.10 -18.95 5.45
C ASP A 170 -6.88 -18.66 4.54
N SER A 171 -6.59 -17.37 4.27
CA SER A 171 -5.53 -16.94 3.35
C SER A 171 -5.05 -15.53 3.67
N TRP A 172 -3.96 -15.11 3.02
CA TRP A 172 -3.49 -13.73 3.07
C TRP A 172 -3.87 -12.99 1.79
N ILE A 173 -4.07 -11.68 1.88
CA ILE A 173 -4.28 -10.81 0.72
C ILE A 173 -3.20 -9.74 0.76
N GLY A 174 -2.46 -9.62 -0.34
CA GLY A 174 -1.54 -8.51 -0.57
C GLY A 174 -2.26 -7.41 -1.34
N PHE A 175 -2.26 -6.19 -0.80
CA PHE A 175 -2.75 -4.99 -1.46
C PHE A 175 -1.58 -4.19 -1.98
N MET A 176 -1.61 -3.85 -3.26
CA MET A 176 -0.58 -3.01 -3.88
C MET A 176 -1.27 -1.93 -4.68
N ARG A 177 -0.74 -0.72 -4.62
CA ARG A 177 -1.12 0.37 -5.51
C ARG A 177 -0.52 0.11 -6.90
N LEU A 178 -1.23 0.49 -7.96
CA LEU A 178 -0.61 0.68 -9.27
C LEU A 178 -0.14 2.13 -9.39
N ILE A 179 1.16 2.33 -9.59
CA ILE A 179 1.85 3.61 -9.40
C ILE A 179 1.25 4.69 -10.31
N GLU A 180 0.81 4.31 -11.51
CA GLU A 180 0.31 5.22 -12.54
C GLU A 180 -1.08 5.80 -12.25
N ALA A 181 -1.72 5.43 -11.13
CA ALA A 181 -3.08 5.84 -10.80
C ALA A 181 -3.21 6.68 -9.52
N ASP A 182 -2.20 7.42 -9.07
CA ASP A 182 -2.26 8.37 -7.93
C ASP A 182 -2.97 7.84 -6.66
N ALA A 183 -2.84 6.54 -6.35
CA ALA A 183 -3.56 5.88 -5.24
C ALA A 183 -5.09 5.85 -5.39
N ALA A 184 -5.57 5.83 -6.63
CA ALA A 184 -6.93 5.57 -7.00
C ALA A 184 -7.15 4.15 -7.55
N LEU A 185 -6.08 3.36 -7.79
CA LEU A 185 -6.20 1.96 -8.21
C LEU A 185 -5.28 1.04 -7.41
N PHE A 186 -5.87 0.00 -6.83
CA PHE A 186 -5.19 -1.04 -6.08
C PHE A 186 -5.48 -2.42 -6.65
N VAL A 187 -4.56 -3.34 -6.45
CA VAL A 187 -4.74 -4.77 -6.74
C VAL A 187 -4.72 -5.55 -5.43
N ALA A 188 -5.72 -6.42 -5.25
CA ALA A 188 -5.78 -7.38 -4.16
C ALA A 188 -5.37 -8.75 -4.69
N VAL A 189 -4.14 -9.16 -4.39
CA VAL A 189 -3.56 -10.43 -4.84
C VAL A 189 -3.69 -11.48 -3.74
N PRO A 190 -4.41 -12.59 -3.98
CA PRO A 190 -4.47 -13.70 -3.04
C PRO A 190 -3.08 -14.30 -2.81
N ARG A 191 -2.74 -14.59 -1.56
CA ARG A 191 -1.47 -15.21 -1.18
C ARG A 191 -1.70 -16.45 -0.31
N THR A 192 -0.90 -17.48 -0.57
CA THR A 192 -0.88 -18.72 0.22
C THR A 192 -0.14 -18.56 1.54
N THR A 193 0.82 -17.63 1.63
CA THR A 193 1.59 -17.33 2.84
C THR A 193 1.90 -15.83 2.92
N GLU A 194 2.19 -15.36 4.12
CA GLU A 194 2.60 -13.97 4.38
C GLU A 194 3.91 -13.59 3.66
N LYS A 195 4.84 -14.55 3.51
CA LYS A 195 6.21 -14.36 2.97
C LYS A 195 6.36 -14.66 1.48
N ALA A 196 5.28 -14.69 0.70
CA ALA A 196 5.38 -14.91 -0.75
C ALA A 196 6.34 -13.89 -1.40
N THR A 197 7.14 -14.35 -2.37
CA THR A 197 8.10 -13.52 -3.12
C THR A 197 7.41 -12.31 -3.72
N ASN A 198 8.09 -11.18 -3.64
CA ASN A 198 7.61 -9.86 -4.09
C ASN A 198 7.73 -9.68 -5.62
N GLU A 199 7.64 -10.78 -6.38
CA GLU A 199 7.68 -10.76 -7.84
C GLU A 199 6.23 -10.72 -8.35
N PHE A 200 5.82 -9.56 -8.85
CA PHE A 200 4.51 -9.39 -9.47
C PHE A 200 4.70 -9.19 -10.97
N PRO A 201 4.15 -10.08 -11.82
CA PRO A 201 3.97 -9.74 -13.22
C PRO A 201 3.03 -8.53 -13.22
N GLY A 202 3.42 -7.41 -13.82
CA GLY A 202 2.63 -6.17 -13.87
C GLY A 202 1.34 -6.31 -14.71
N GLU A 203 0.73 -7.47 -14.72
CA GLU A 203 -0.46 -7.86 -15.46
C GLU A 203 -1.44 -8.48 -14.47
N PHE A 204 -2.64 -7.93 -14.41
CA PHE A 204 -3.64 -8.31 -13.41
C PHE A 204 -4.99 -8.55 -14.07
N SER A 205 -5.63 -9.67 -13.73
CA SER A 205 -6.98 -10.00 -14.17
C SER A 205 -7.88 -10.29 -12.98
N GLY A 206 -9.10 -9.77 -13.01
CA GLY A 206 -10.01 -9.91 -11.88
C GLY A 206 -11.27 -9.07 -11.96
N ARG A 207 -11.98 -8.97 -10.83
CA ARG A 207 -13.16 -8.10 -10.71
C ARG A 207 -12.74 -6.72 -10.23
N MET A 208 -13.15 -5.69 -10.96
CA MET A 208 -12.97 -4.31 -10.56
C MET A 208 -14.13 -3.86 -9.64
N VAL A 209 -13.82 -3.39 -8.44
CA VAL A 209 -14.82 -2.91 -7.46
C VAL A 209 -14.40 -1.57 -6.86
N ARG A 210 -15.35 -0.75 -6.38
CA ARG A 210 -15.00 0.53 -5.73
C ARG A 210 -14.33 0.28 -4.39
N LEU A 211 -13.24 0.99 -4.11
CA LEU A 211 -12.48 0.87 -2.87
C LEU A 211 -13.37 0.99 -1.63
N LYS A 212 -14.13 2.09 -1.51
CA LYS A 212 -15.06 2.32 -0.38
C LYS A 212 -16.14 1.25 -0.20
N SER A 213 -16.43 0.44 -1.22
CA SER A 213 -17.44 -0.63 -1.14
C SER A 213 -16.87 -1.94 -0.62
N THR A 214 -15.56 -2.00 -0.40
CA THR A 214 -14.86 -3.19 0.07
C THR A 214 -14.78 -3.19 1.60
N PRO A 215 -14.95 -4.34 2.27
CA PRO A 215 -14.78 -4.45 3.72
C PRO A 215 -13.38 -4.07 4.22
N GLN A 216 -12.37 -4.09 3.33
CA GLN A 216 -10.98 -3.83 3.67
C GLN A 216 -10.60 -2.35 3.61
N TRP A 217 -11.48 -1.50 3.09
CA TRP A 217 -11.24 -0.06 2.90
C TRP A 217 -10.64 0.61 4.14
N GLU A 218 -11.32 0.51 5.30
CA GLU A 218 -10.89 1.20 6.53
C GLU A 218 -9.51 0.74 7.00
N LYS A 219 -9.21 -0.56 6.84
CA LYS A 219 -7.90 -1.12 7.21
C LYS A 219 -6.80 -0.68 6.26
N LEU A 220 -7.12 -0.59 4.96
CA LEU A 220 -6.17 -0.16 3.95
C LEU A 220 -5.82 1.32 4.15
N GLN A 221 -6.85 2.14 4.40
CA GLN A 221 -6.67 3.55 4.74
C GLN A 221 -5.80 3.72 5.99
N GLN A 222 -6.11 3.02 7.09
CA GLN A 222 -5.31 3.06 8.32
C GLN A 222 -3.85 2.65 8.10
N PHE A 223 -3.60 1.65 7.25
CA PHE A 223 -2.24 1.22 6.93
C PHE A 223 -1.46 2.33 6.20
N PHE A 224 -2.04 2.93 5.16
CA PHE A 224 -1.37 3.98 4.39
C PHE A 224 -1.20 5.28 5.19
N ASP A 225 -2.17 5.63 6.02
CA ASP A 225 -2.08 6.78 6.93
C ASP A 225 -0.95 6.58 7.96
N ALA A 226 -0.74 5.34 8.44
CA ALA A 226 0.30 5.02 9.42
C ALA A 226 1.72 4.92 8.82
N GLU A 227 1.83 4.47 7.57
CA GLU A 227 3.11 4.40 6.84
C GLU A 227 3.57 5.76 6.32
N GLU A 228 2.72 6.79 6.37
CA GLU A 228 3.01 8.15 5.88
C GLU A 228 3.61 8.15 4.47
N VAL A 229 3.05 7.31 3.58
CA VAL A 229 3.58 7.15 2.22
C VAL A 229 3.51 8.49 1.48
N VAL A 230 4.65 8.93 0.96
CA VAL A 230 4.77 10.14 0.17
C VAL A 230 5.02 9.80 -1.29
N ASP A 231 4.32 10.51 -2.18
CA ASP A 231 4.69 10.57 -3.58
C ASP A 231 5.68 11.71 -3.80
N ALA A 232 6.73 11.43 -4.57
CA ALA A 232 7.82 12.36 -4.80
C ALA A 232 7.88 12.71 -6.29
N VAL A 233 7.42 13.92 -6.62
CA VAL A 233 7.40 14.42 -8.00
C VAL A 233 8.65 15.25 -8.26
N ASP A 234 9.44 14.86 -9.26
CA ASP A 234 10.63 15.60 -9.69
C ASP A 234 10.24 16.93 -10.37
N LEU A 235 10.72 18.05 -9.82
CA LEU A 235 10.49 19.40 -10.33
C LEU A 235 11.71 19.91 -11.10
N ASP A 236 11.50 20.79 -12.07
CA ASP A 236 12.58 21.55 -12.68
C ASP A 236 13.13 22.58 -11.68
N PRO A 237 14.40 22.47 -11.23
CA PRO A 237 14.94 23.35 -10.21
C PRO A 237 14.93 24.83 -10.61
N THR A 238 15.09 25.13 -11.90
CA THR A 238 15.10 26.51 -12.39
C THR A 238 13.74 27.19 -12.20
N SER A 239 12.66 26.48 -12.49
CA SER A 239 11.30 26.97 -12.31
C SER A 239 10.95 27.20 -10.83
N VAL A 240 11.36 26.30 -9.94
CA VAL A 240 11.15 26.44 -8.48
C VAL A 240 11.90 27.66 -7.95
N LEU A 241 13.17 27.81 -8.35
CA LEU A 241 13.99 28.95 -7.93
C LEU A 241 13.55 30.29 -8.54
N ALA A 242 12.68 30.29 -9.56
CA ALA A 242 12.05 31.51 -10.05
C ALA A 242 10.99 32.06 -9.07
N GLY A 243 10.51 31.23 -8.13
CA GLY A 243 9.59 31.64 -7.05
C GLY A 243 8.13 31.84 -7.48
N GLY A 244 7.72 31.27 -8.61
CA GLY A 244 6.34 31.26 -9.05
C GLY A 244 5.53 30.13 -8.38
N PRO A 245 4.20 30.30 -8.20
CA PRO A 245 3.34 29.22 -7.70
C PRO A 245 3.17 28.10 -8.72
N GLU A 246 3.34 28.38 -10.01
CA GLU A 246 3.34 27.37 -11.07
C GLU A 246 4.79 27.01 -11.40
N VAL A 247 5.14 25.73 -11.20
CA VAL A 247 6.48 25.19 -11.40
C VAL A 247 6.44 24.11 -12.47
N ALA A 248 7.51 23.98 -13.25
CA ALA A 248 7.62 22.97 -14.28
C ALA A 248 8.04 21.63 -13.67
N LEU A 249 7.49 20.54 -14.21
CA LEU A 249 7.92 19.18 -13.87
C LEU A 249 9.19 18.82 -14.67
N ALA A 250 10.04 17.95 -14.12
CA ALA A 250 11.28 17.56 -14.77
C ALA A 250 11.06 16.72 -16.05
N ASP A 251 9.96 16.00 -16.14
CA ASP A 251 9.52 15.20 -17.29
C ASP A 251 8.59 15.96 -18.26
N GLY A 252 8.18 17.17 -17.88
CA GLY A 252 7.37 18.08 -18.68
C GLY A 252 5.98 18.34 -18.09
N GLY A 253 5.39 19.48 -18.47
CA GLY A 253 4.15 19.96 -17.85
C GLY A 253 4.41 20.89 -16.67
N THR A 254 3.35 21.24 -15.95
CA THR A 254 3.41 22.15 -14.80
C THR A 254 2.56 21.63 -13.65
N THR A 255 2.93 22.02 -12.42
CA THR A 255 2.13 21.81 -11.23
C THR A 255 2.10 23.10 -10.41
N THR A 256 1.08 23.24 -9.56
CA THR A 256 1.03 24.33 -8.60
C THR A 256 1.71 23.88 -7.31
N LEU A 257 2.62 24.70 -6.79
CA LEU A 257 3.32 24.49 -5.53
C LEU A 257 2.66 25.35 -4.44
N GLY A 258 2.16 24.71 -3.39
CA GLY A 258 1.61 25.37 -2.22
C GLY A 258 2.69 25.71 -1.18
N ASP A 259 2.55 26.81 -0.45
CA ASP A 259 3.57 27.27 0.51
C ASP A 259 3.90 26.24 1.61
N ALA A 260 2.94 25.41 2.00
CA ALA A 260 3.10 24.39 3.04
C ALA A 260 3.56 23.02 2.50
N GLU A 261 3.74 22.87 1.19
CA GLU A 261 4.22 21.62 0.62
C GLU A 261 5.70 21.39 0.95
N GLN A 262 6.09 20.15 1.22
CA GLN A 262 7.47 19.81 1.50
C GLN A 262 8.25 19.63 0.21
N LEU A 263 9.42 20.23 0.16
CA LEU A 263 10.42 20.08 -0.89
C LEU A 263 11.59 19.27 -0.37
N ARG A 264 11.95 18.22 -1.10
CA ARG A 264 13.22 17.53 -0.95
C ARG A 264 14.23 18.11 -1.93
N ILE A 265 15.17 18.90 -1.42
CA ILE A 265 16.26 19.50 -2.19
C ILE A 265 17.47 18.57 -2.13
N ILE A 266 17.91 18.07 -3.29
CA ILE A 266 19.08 17.21 -3.43
C ILE A 266 20.25 18.05 -3.92
N ALA A 267 21.24 18.25 -3.06
CA ALA A 267 22.43 19.02 -3.35
C ALA A 267 23.63 18.11 -3.67
N ARG A 268 24.30 18.38 -4.78
CA ARG A 268 25.65 17.86 -5.07
C ARG A 268 26.65 18.85 -4.49
N LEU A 269 27.32 18.44 -3.42
CA LEU A 269 28.29 19.30 -2.77
C LEU A 269 29.57 19.40 -3.61
N PRO A 270 30.25 20.56 -3.63
CA PRO A 270 31.47 20.78 -4.43
C PRO A 270 32.71 20.09 -3.85
N VAL A 271 32.51 19.07 -3.00
CA VAL A 271 33.56 18.34 -2.29
C VAL A 271 33.38 16.83 -2.44
N GLY A 272 34.51 16.13 -2.47
CA GLY A 272 34.56 14.69 -2.25
C GLY A 272 34.91 14.36 -0.80
N MET A 273 34.47 13.20 -0.32
CA MET A 273 34.91 12.63 0.95
C MET A 273 36.04 11.65 0.69
N ALA A 274 37.26 12.03 1.04
CA ALA A 274 38.43 11.18 0.98
C ALA A 274 38.56 10.39 2.28
N GLN A 275 38.54 9.07 2.16
CA GLN A 275 38.75 8.11 3.25
C GLN A 275 40.14 7.51 3.10
N LEU A 276 41.01 7.70 4.09
CA LEU A 276 42.40 7.21 4.08
C LEU A 276 42.57 6.13 5.14
N GLY A 277 42.80 4.89 4.71
CA GLY A 277 42.90 3.72 5.56
C GLY A 277 44.05 3.77 6.58
N LEU A 278 43.77 3.34 7.81
CA LEU A 278 44.71 3.42 8.94
C LEU A 278 45.91 2.47 8.82
N ASP A 279 45.85 1.41 8.01
CA ASP A 279 46.99 0.52 7.81
C ASP A 279 48.02 1.12 6.84
N THR A 280 47.55 1.94 5.90
CA THR A 280 48.42 2.72 4.99
C THR A 280 48.92 4.00 5.66
N TRP A 281 48.04 4.78 6.28
CA TRP A 281 48.37 6.03 6.97
C TRP A 281 48.05 5.94 8.47
N LYS A 282 49.08 5.53 9.23
CA LYS A 282 48.94 5.21 10.67
C LYS A 282 48.66 6.44 11.54
N THR A 283 49.14 7.61 11.13
CA THR A 283 48.94 8.86 11.87
C THR A 283 48.15 9.87 11.05
N GLN A 284 47.50 10.81 11.73
CA GLN A 284 46.80 11.91 11.07
C GLN A 284 47.75 12.75 10.22
N ALA A 285 48.97 13.01 10.70
CA ALA A 285 49.95 13.82 9.97
C ALA A 285 50.38 13.16 8.65
N ASP A 286 50.51 11.83 8.63
CA ASP A 286 50.81 11.08 7.39
C ASP A 286 49.65 11.18 6.38
N ALA A 287 48.41 11.12 6.87
CA ALA A 287 47.21 11.23 6.04
C ALA A 287 47.03 12.66 5.50
N GLU A 288 47.28 13.68 6.32
CA GLU A 288 47.28 15.09 5.93
C GLU A 288 48.34 15.37 4.87
N ALA A 289 49.55 14.83 5.02
CA ALA A 289 50.60 14.96 4.02
C ALA A 289 50.18 14.35 2.67
N ALA A 290 49.57 13.16 2.67
CA ALA A 290 49.10 12.51 1.45
C ALA A 290 47.95 13.27 0.77
N ILE A 291 46.99 13.79 1.55
CA ILE A 291 45.92 14.64 1.00
C ILE A 291 46.47 15.94 0.42
N ALA A 292 47.45 16.56 1.08
CA ALA A 292 48.08 17.79 0.59
C ALA A 292 48.78 17.61 -0.77
N GLU A 293 49.27 16.41 -1.09
CA GLU A 293 49.86 16.09 -2.40
C GLU A 293 48.85 16.17 -3.57
N LEU A 294 47.54 16.12 -3.30
CA LEU A 294 46.52 16.33 -4.33
C LEU A 294 46.51 17.77 -4.88
N GLY A 295 47.08 18.73 -4.15
CA GLY A 295 47.15 20.13 -4.57
C GLY A 295 45.80 20.84 -4.65
N VAL A 296 44.78 20.31 -3.96
CA VAL A 296 43.44 20.92 -3.86
C VAL A 296 43.16 21.34 -2.42
N PRO A 297 42.34 22.39 -2.18
CA PRO A 297 41.88 22.73 -0.85
C PRO A 297 41.20 21.55 -0.15
N TRP A 298 41.49 21.35 1.12
CA TRP A 298 40.96 20.25 1.92
C TRP A 298 40.73 20.66 3.38
N ALA A 299 39.92 19.88 4.08
CA ALA A 299 39.72 20.00 5.52
C ALA A 299 39.64 18.61 6.16
N PHE A 300 40.23 18.47 7.35
CA PHE A 300 40.03 17.29 8.18
C PHE A 300 38.62 17.30 8.76
N VAL A 301 37.90 16.19 8.62
CA VAL A 301 36.53 16.05 9.12
C VAL A 301 36.55 15.29 10.44
N GLU A 302 37.01 14.04 10.41
CA GLU A 302 37.00 13.18 11.59
C GLU A 302 37.94 11.97 11.43
N LYS A 303 38.16 11.29 12.56
CA LYS A 303 38.76 9.96 12.61
C LYS A 303 37.68 8.91 12.82
N ARG A 304 37.61 7.90 11.94
CA ARG A 304 36.79 6.70 12.15
C ARG A 304 37.65 5.51 12.59
N SER A 305 37.00 4.41 12.95
CA SER A 305 37.69 3.20 13.44
C SER A 305 38.63 2.55 12.42
N MET A 306 38.45 2.82 11.12
CA MET A 306 39.22 2.18 10.04
C MET A 306 39.99 3.16 9.14
N PHE A 307 39.64 4.45 9.15
CA PHE A 307 40.21 5.45 8.25
C PHE A 307 40.08 6.88 8.80
N TRP A 308 40.89 7.78 8.27
CA TRP A 308 40.76 9.23 8.40
C TRP A 308 39.83 9.78 7.32
N VAL A 309 39.02 10.79 7.65
CA VAL A 309 38.09 11.41 6.70
C VAL A 309 38.47 12.86 6.44
N PHE A 310 38.57 13.21 5.17
CA PHE A 310 38.84 14.56 4.70
C PHE A 310 37.78 14.99 3.68
N ALA A 311 37.37 16.25 3.74
CA ALA A 311 36.66 16.89 2.65
C ALA A 311 37.71 17.47 1.68
N VAL A 312 37.58 17.18 0.39
CA VAL A 312 38.48 17.68 -0.67
C VAL A 312 37.69 18.45 -1.71
N TRP A 313 38.13 19.65 -2.07
CA TRP A 313 37.44 20.46 -3.07
C TRP A 313 37.58 19.85 -4.46
N VAL A 314 36.44 19.61 -5.12
CA VAL A 314 36.37 19.06 -6.48
C VAL A 314 35.64 20.00 -7.45
N GLY A 315 34.88 20.97 -6.91
CA GLY A 315 34.01 21.86 -7.67
C GLY A 315 32.60 21.28 -7.90
N PRO A 316 31.62 22.14 -8.25
CA PRO A 316 30.21 21.75 -8.38
C PRO A 316 29.95 20.72 -9.49
N ASP A 317 30.68 20.84 -10.59
CA ASP A 317 30.48 20.04 -11.81
C ASP A 317 31.44 18.85 -11.89
N ALA A 318 31.94 18.37 -10.75
CA ALA A 318 32.87 17.26 -10.72
C ALA A 318 32.20 15.96 -11.18
N GLU A 319 32.70 15.39 -12.28
CA GLU A 319 32.30 14.09 -12.79
C GLU A 319 32.97 12.94 -12.04
N VAL A 320 32.43 11.72 -12.19
CA VAL A 320 32.91 10.50 -11.51
C VAL A 320 34.41 10.27 -11.73
N GLU A 321 34.93 10.61 -12.91
CA GLU A 321 36.34 10.47 -13.27
C GLU A 321 37.27 11.35 -12.43
N VAL A 322 36.79 12.47 -11.87
CA VAL A 322 37.57 13.31 -10.97
C VAL A 322 37.85 12.56 -9.67
N PHE A 323 36.82 11.96 -9.07
CA PHE A 323 36.94 11.18 -7.84
C PHE A 323 37.82 9.94 -8.03
N GLN A 324 37.67 9.23 -9.15
CA GLN A 324 38.53 8.10 -9.49
C GLN A 324 40.00 8.51 -9.67
N ARG A 325 40.26 9.66 -10.31
CA ARG A 325 41.62 10.17 -10.49
C ARG A 325 42.27 10.55 -9.17
N MET A 326 41.54 11.21 -8.27
CA MET A 326 42.02 11.53 -6.92
C MET A 326 42.30 10.26 -6.11
N THR A 327 41.40 9.28 -6.19
CA THR A 327 41.59 7.95 -5.57
C THR A 327 42.86 7.28 -6.06
N ARG A 328 43.07 7.23 -7.39
CA ARG A 328 44.31 6.66 -7.97
C ARG A 328 45.55 7.44 -7.57
N ALA A 329 45.48 8.78 -7.51
CA ALA A 329 46.60 9.61 -7.09
C ALA A 329 47.04 9.28 -5.66
N LEU A 330 46.09 9.20 -4.72
CA LEU A 330 46.36 8.82 -3.32
C LEU A 330 46.91 7.39 -3.18
N ASN A 331 46.54 6.49 -4.10
CA ASN A 331 47.02 5.10 -4.13
C ASN A 331 48.29 4.90 -4.99
N GLY A 332 49.01 5.98 -5.34
CA GLY A 332 50.25 5.90 -6.11
C GLY A 332 50.07 5.34 -7.53
N GLY A 333 48.91 5.59 -8.15
CA GLY A 333 48.55 5.14 -9.50
C GLY A 333 48.04 3.70 -9.59
N LYS A 334 47.87 3.01 -8.45
CA LYS A 334 47.36 1.64 -8.41
C LYS A 334 45.86 1.63 -8.08
N ASP A 335 45.12 0.80 -8.80
CA ASP A 335 43.80 0.38 -8.35
C ASP A 335 44.02 -0.75 -7.33
N LEU A 336 43.65 -0.51 -6.07
CA LEU A 336 43.76 -1.52 -5.03
C LEU A 336 42.67 -2.56 -5.26
N ALA A 337 43.09 -3.75 -5.71
CA ALA A 337 42.21 -4.90 -5.87
C ALA A 337 41.92 -5.52 -4.50
N GLY A 338 40.89 -5.01 -3.81
CA GLY A 338 40.45 -5.52 -2.52
C GLY A 338 39.60 -4.49 -1.79
N ALA A 339 38.46 -4.92 -1.24
CA ALA A 339 37.51 -4.05 -0.53
C ALA A 339 37.89 -3.81 0.95
N ASP A 340 39.18 -3.76 1.29
CA ASP A 340 39.60 -3.48 2.68
C ASP A 340 39.63 -1.96 2.93
N PRO A 341 38.69 -1.40 3.72
CA PRO A 341 38.64 0.04 3.99
C PRO A 341 39.82 0.56 4.82
N LYS A 342 40.65 -0.33 5.39
CA LYS A 342 41.86 0.05 6.13
C LYS A 342 43.07 0.26 5.22
N GLN A 343 43.01 -0.19 3.97
CA GLN A 343 44.13 -0.12 3.03
C GLN A 343 43.85 0.87 1.90
N GLY A 344 44.77 1.82 1.76
CA GLY A 344 44.71 2.85 0.73
C GLY A 344 43.57 3.83 0.92
N ALA A 345 43.30 4.59 -0.14
CA ALA A 345 42.37 5.69 -0.14
C ALA A 345 41.21 5.46 -1.08
N LEU A 346 40.08 6.11 -0.76
CA LEU A 346 38.90 6.17 -1.60
C LEU A 346 38.31 7.58 -1.51
N VAL A 347 38.05 8.21 -2.65
CA VAL A 347 37.37 9.52 -2.71
C VAL A 347 35.98 9.32 -3.31
N LEU A 348 34.96 9.68 -2.56
CA LEU A 348 33.56 9.50 -2.95
C LEU A 348 32.86 10.85 -3.18
N PRO A 349 31.95 10.93 -4.18
CA PRO A 349 31.09 12.11 -4.33
C PRO A 349 30.19 12.26 -3.11
N ARG A 350 29.90 13.51 -2.74
CA ARG A 350 29.03 13.81 -1.62
C ARG A 350 27.74 14.48 -2.05
N ARG A 351 26.63 13.96 -1.53
CA ARG A 351 25.30 14.55 -1.71
C ARG A 351 24.70 14.82 -0.34
N ALA A 352 23.96 15.91 -0.25
CA ALA A 352 23.15 16.25 0.91
C ALA A 352 21.70 16.38 0.46
N THR A 353 20.78 15.98 1.34
CA THR A 353 19.35 16.04 1.09
C THR A 353 18.71 16.86 2.20
N TYR A 354 17.98 17.90 1.82
CA TYR A 354 17.30 18.80 2.76
C TYR A 354 15.80 18.71 2.55
N LEU A 355 15.05 18.71 3.65
CA LEU A 355 13.59 18.86 3.66
C LEU A 355 13.25 20.29 4.05
N VAL A 356 12.45 20.94 3.21
CA VAL A 356 12.18 22.39 3.28
C VAL A 356 10.72 22.64 2.89
N GLU A 357 10.00 23.49 3.63
CA GLU A 357 8.68 23.95 3.17
C GLU A 357 8.85 24.92 1.99
N ALA A 358 8.02 24.77 0.96
CA ALA A 358 8.10 25.57 -0.26
C ALA A 358 8.07 27.09 0.00
N GLY A 359 7.21 27.54 0.92
CA GLY A 359 7.08 28.95 1.29
C GLY A 359 8.28 29.51 2.07
N ASP A 360 9.12 28.64 2.64
CA ASP A 360 10.37 29.03 3.30
C ASP A 360 11.56 29.10 2.34
N LEU A 361 11.44 28.56 1.12
CA LEU A 361 12.48 28.61 0.11
C LEU A 361 12.59 30.03 -0.49
N GLN A 362 13.70 30.71 -0.22
CA GLN A 362 14.01 32.02 -0.78
C GLN A 362 15.10 31.92 -1.83
N ALA A 363 14.77 32.19 -3.09
CA ALA A 363 15.77 32.39 -4.13
C ALA A 363 16.31 33.84 -4.08
N LYS A 364 17.63 33.99 -3.87
CA LYS A 364 18.33 35.28 -3.91
C LYS A 364 19.55 35.16 -4.83
N GLY A 365 19.42 35.72 -6.04
CA GLY A 365 20.48 35.66 -7.05
C GLY A 365 20.78 34.22 -7.44
N GLU A 366 22.05 33.81 -7.30
CA GLU A 366 22.53 32.46 -7.63
C GLU A 366 22.47 31.50 -6.43
N SER A 367 21.66 31.81 -5.41
CA SER A 367 21.54 30.99 -4.20
C SER A 367 20.10 30.78 -3.79
N ALA A 368 19.82 29.61 -3.24
CA ALA A 368 18.60 29.26 -2.54
C ALA A 368 18.87 29.29 -1.03
N SER A 369 17.98 29.90 -0.24
CA SER A 369 18.11 29.94 1.20
C SER A 369 16.84 29.48 1.89
N PHE A 370 16.99 28.63 2.90
CA PHE A 370 15.91 28.05 3.68
C PHE A 370 16.33 27.86 5.13
N THR A 371 15.36 27.74 6.03
CA THR A 371 15.59 27.44 7.44
C THR A 371 16.10 26.01 7.57
N TYR A 372 17.25 25.84 8.23
CA TYR A 372 17.86 24.53 8.37
C TYR A 372 17.08 23.65 9.36
N GLY A 373 16.57 24.22 10.45
CA GLY A 373 15.65 23.56 11.38
C GLY A 373 16.17 22.20 11.88
N ASP A 374 15.38 21.16 11.69
CA ASP A 374 15.66 19.79 12.14
C ASP A 374 16.46 18.93 11.14
N ASN A 375 16.87 19.50 10.00
CA ASN A 375 17.69 18.79 9.02
C ASN A 375 18.94 18.18 9.68
N LYS A 376 19.26 16.93 9.33
CA LYS A 376 20.44 16.20 9.84
C LYS A 376 21.56 16.09 8.81
N ALA A 377 21.32 16.51 7.57
CA ALA A 377 22.32 16.53 6.52
C ALA A 377 23.37 17.62 6.77
N GLU A 378 24.63 17.39 6.43
CA GLU A 378 25.68 18.40 6.60
C GLU A 378 25.34 19.72 5.88
N THR A 379 25.82 20.85 6.41
CA THR A 379 25.60 22.17 5.80
C THR A 379 26.40 22.38 4.52
N GLY A 380 27.37 21.50 4.27
CA GLY A 380 28.26 21.53 3.11
C GLY A 380 29.53 22.34 3.39
N TRP A 381 30.30 22.57 2.33
CA TRP A 381 31.63 23.17 2.40
C TRP A 381 31.78 24.28 1.38
N ALA A 382 32.48 25.35 1.77
CA ALA A 382 32.81 26.49 0.92
C ALA A 382 34.30 26.82 0.97
N LEU A 383 34.80 27.40 -0.11
CA LEU A 383 36.16 27.94 -0.17
C LEU A 383 36.18 29.36 0.42
N GLU A 384 36.97 29.52 1.48
CA GLU A 384 37.38 30.82 2.01
C GLU A 384 38.86 31.03 1.68
N GLY A 385 39.12 31.68 0.55
CA GLY A 385 40.45 31.78 -0.03
C GLY A 385 40.95 30.41 -0.50
N GLU A 386 42.04 29.92 0.10
CA GLU A 386 42.60 28.59 -0.17
C GLU A 386 42.16 27.54 0.87
N THR A 387 41.35 27.93 1.85
CA THR A 387 40.91 27.04 2.93
C THR A 387 39.48 26.58 2.72
N LEU A 388 39.24 25.29 2.97
CA LEU A 388 37.92 24.71 2.92
C LEU A 388 37.28 24.80 4.32
N ARG A 389 36.08 25.35 4.42
CA ARG A 389 35.33 25.48 5.68
C ARG A 389 33.89 25.03 5.53
N GLU A 390 33.33 24.54 6.62
CA GLU A 390 31.91 24.22 6.67
C GLU A 390 31.08 25.49 6.47
N VAL A 391 29.99 25.36 5.73
CA VAL A 391 29.06 26.48 5.51
C VAL A 391 28.36 26.79 6.82
N ALA A 392 28.56 28.00 7.32
CA ALA A 392 27.89 28.50 8.51
C ALA A 392 26.43 28.83 8.22
N LEU A 393 25.55 28.53 9.18
CA LEU A 393 24.17 28.99 9.16
C LEU A 393 24.13 30.48 9.51
N VAL A 394 23.34 31.25 8.77
CA VAL A 394 23.08 32.67 9.05
C VAL A 394 21.65 32.78 9.57
N ASP A 395 21.49 33.18 10.83
CA ASP A 395 20.18 33.25 11.51
C ASP A 395 19.39 31.93 11.42
N GLY A 396 20.08 30.79 11.50
CA GLY A 396 19.50 29.45 11.40
C GLY A 396 19.13 29.02 9.97
N ARG A 397 19.45 29.83 8.95
CA ARG A 397 19.21 29.50 7.55
C ARG A 397 20.48 29.00 6.88
N LEU A 398 20.31 27.98 6.04
CA LEU A 398 21.33 27.55 5.09
C LEU A 398 21.16 28.32 3.79
N ALA A 399 22.27 28.76 3.19
CA ALA A 399 22.30 29.32 1.85
C ALA A 399 23.09 28.37 0.94
N LEU A 400 22.40 27.78 -0.03
CA LEU A 400 22.95 26.82 -0.98
C LEU A 400 23.05 27.47 -2.36
N PRO A 401 24.24 27.49 -2.99
CA PRO A 401 24.36 27.91 -4.39
C PRO A 401 23.46 27.09 -5.31
N ALA A 402 22.76 27.74 -6.24
CA ALA A 402 21.85 27.09 -7.19
C ALA A 402 22.58 26.05 -8.05
N ALA A 403 23.85 26.29 -8.38
CA ALA A 403 24.70 25.34 -9.09
C ALA A 403 24.93 24.01 -8.34
N PHE A 404 24.69 23.97 -7.03
CA PHE A 404 24.82 22.75 -6.24
C PHE A 404 23.52 21.95 -6.22
N ILE A 405 22.38 22.54 -6.61
CA ILE A 405 21.09 21.88 -6.59
C ILE A 405 20.99 20.96 -7.80
N ALA A 406 21.06 19.65 -7.55
CA ALA A 406 20.98 18.64 -8.58
C ALA A 406 19.52 18.27 -8.93
N ALA A 407 18.63 18.31 -7.94
CA ALA A 407 17.21 18.05 -8.11
C ALA A 407 16.41 18.68 -6.98
N ILE A 408 15.15 19.02 -7.26
CA ILE A 408 14.15 19.39 -6.26
C ILE A 408 12.95 18.48 -6.50
N ARG A 409 12.42 17.89 -5.42
CA ARG A 409 11.19 17.09 -5.47
C ARG A 409 10.16 17.72 -4.56
N VAL A 410 8.91 17.71 -4.96
CA VAL A 410 7.81 17.97 -4.01
C VAL A 410 7.36 16.63 -3.44
N GLU A 411 7.23 16.57 -2.12
CA GLU A 411 6.71 15.42 -1.39
C GLU A 411 5.25 15.71 -1.04
N ARG A 412 4.35 14.90 -1.61
CA ARG A 412 2.93 14.97 -1.33
C ARG A 412 2.52 13.72 -0.60
N GLN A 413 1.79 13.89 0.50
CA GLN A 413 1.19 12.75 1.17
C GLN A 413 0.24 12.05 0.20
N LEU A 414 0.44 10.75 0.03
CA LEU A 414 -0.36 9.92 -0.82
C LEU A 414 -1.68 9.62 -0.10
N ASN A 415 -2.76 10.27 -0.55
CA ASN A 415 -4.09 10.03 -0.01
C ASN A 415 -4.82 9.04 -0.90
N ILE A 416 -5.28 7.92 -0.31
CA ILE A 416 -6.07 6.95 -1.07
C ILE A 416 -7.40 7.58 -1.49
N ASP A 417 -7.74 7.49 -2.78
CA ASP A 417 -9.06 7.93 -3.26
C ASP A 417 -10.14 6.90 -2.88
N PRO A 418 -11.10 7.22 -2.00
CA PRO A 418 -12.20 6.31 -1.65
C PRO A 418 -13.12 5.97 -2.83
N GLU A 419 -13.20 6.86 -3.82
CA GLU A 419 -13.93 6.61 -5.05
C GLU A 419 -13.10 5.80 -6.05
N GLY A 420 -11.83 5.55 -5.78
CA GLY A 420 -10.97 4.69 -6.60
C GLY A 420 -11.44 3.24 -6.66
N TYR A 421 -10.62 2.42 -7.29
CA TYR A 421 -10.90 1.03 -7.60
C TYR A 421 -9.94 0.05 -6.92
N LEU A 422 -10.48 -1.11 -6.59
CA LEU A 422 -9.76 -2.29 -6.18
C LEU A 422 -10.01 -3.39 -7.20
N LEU A 423 -8.96 -3.90 -7.82
CA LEU A 423 -9.00 -5.08 -8.65
C LEU A 423 -8.78 -6.32 -7.79
N MET A 424 -9.84 -7.10 -7.62
CA MET A 424 -9.79 -8.39 -6.94
C MET A 424 -9.24 -9.45 -7.89
N VAL A 425 -7.93 -9.69 -7.80
CA VAL A 425 -7.21 -10.57 -8.72
C VAL A 425 -7.73 -12.01 -8.61
N ASP A 426 -7.80 -12.67 -9.76
CA ASP A 426 -8.30 -14.03 -9.97
C ASP A 426 -9.79 -14.26 -9.64
N GLN A 427 -10.53 -13.23 -9.21
CA GLN A 427 -11.98 -13.37 -9.08
C GLN A 427 -12.63 -13.36 -10.47
N ARG A 428 -13.21 -14.48 -10.87
CA ARG A 428 -13.93 -14.65 -12.13
C ARG A 428 -15.44 -14.52 -11.92
N PRO A 429 -16.22 -14.18 -12.96
CA PRO A 429 -17.68 -14.13 -12.86
C PRO A 429 -18.32 -15.42 -12.38
N PHE A 430 -17.73 -16.58 -12.70
CA PHE A 430 -18.27 -17.87 -12.27
C PHE A 430 -18.07 -18.13 -10.77
N ASP A 431 -17.06 -17.53 -10.14
CA ASP A 431 -16.74 -17.79 -8.72
C ASP A 431 -17.82 -17.25 -7.77
N VAL A 432 -18.62 -16.26 -8.23
CA VAL A 432 -19.74 -15.69 -7.47
C VAL A 432 -21.07 -16.42 -7.69
N TRP A 433 -21.06 -17.63 -8.28
CA TRP A 433 -22.28 -18.43 -8.50
C TRP A 433 -23.13 -18.68 -7.24
N PRO A 434 -22.58 -18.84 -6.01
CA PRO A 434 -23.41 -19.04 -4.82
C PRO A 434 -24.28 -17.82 -4.53
N SER A 435 -23.73 -16.61 -4.70
CA SER A 435 -24.47 -15.35 -4.57
C SER A 435 -25.59 -15.25 -5.61
N ALA A 436 -25.32 -15.66 -6.86
CA ALA A 436 -26.34 -15.67 -7.91
C ALA A 436 -27.48 -16.67 -7.63
N LEU A 437 -27.16 -17.87 -7.12
CA LEU A 437 -28.17 -18.85 -6.71
C LEU A 437 -29.04 -18.29 -5.57
N MET A 438 -28.43 -17.66 -4.57
CA MET A 438 -29.13 -17.02 -3.47
C MET A 438 -30.03 -15.88 -3.96
N PHE A 439 -29.55 -15.05 -4.89
CA PHE A 439 -30.36 -14.00 -5.53
C PHE A 439 -31.61 -14.59 -6.19
N LEU A 440 -31.47 -15.64 -7.00
CA LEU A 440 -32.60 -16.29 -7.68
C LEU A 440 -33.59 -16.93 -6.69
N LEU A 441 -33.11 -17.53 -5.60
CA LEU A 441 -33.95 -18.10 -4.56
C LEU A 441 -34.76 -17.02 -3.83
N VAL A 442 -34.12 -15.91 -3.45
CA VAL A 442 -34.81 -14.76 -2.84
C VAL A 442 -35.82 -14.17 -3.82
N LEU A 443 -35.46 -14.02 -5.09
CA LEU A 443 -36.36 -13.52 -6.14
C LEU A 443 -37.60 -14.39 -6.28
N ALA A 444 -37.43 -15.73 -6.31
CA ALA A 444 -38.55 -16.66 -6.37
C ALA A 444 -39.48 -16.53 -5.15
N ILE A 445 -38.92 -16.37 -3.94
CA ILE A 445 -39.71 -16.16 -2.72
C ILE A 445 -40.50 -14.84 -2.78
N VAL A 446 -39.88 -13.75 -3.23
CA VAL A 446 -40.53 -12.44 -3.40
C VAL A 446 -41.68 -12.56 -4.39
N LEU A 447 -41.45 -13.19 -5.56
CA LEU A 447 -42.46 -13.39 -6.59
C LEU A 447 -43.64 -14.26 -6.09
N LEU A 448 -43.36 -15.35 -5.36
CA LEU A 448 -44.40 -16.21 -4.79
C LEU A 448 -45.27 -15.47 -3.76
N ASN A 449 -44.65 -14.65 -2.89
CA ASN A 449 -45.39 -13.84 -1.92
C ASN A 449 -46.18 -12.71 -2.59
N GLY A 450 -45.62 -12.07 -3.61
CA GLY A 450 -46.32 -11.07 -4.42
C GLY A 450 -47.54 -11.67 -5.14
N TRP A 451 -47.39 -12.87 -5.70
CA TRP A 451 -48.48 -13.60 -6.33
C TRP A 451 -49.57 -14.01 -5.32
N ALA A 452 -49.19 -14.51 -4.14
CA ALA A 452 -50.15 -14.82 -3.07
C ALA A 452 -50.92 -13.58 -2.57
N LEU A 453 -50.24 -12.43 -2.47
CA LEU A 453 -50.87 -11.18 -2.06
C LEU A 453 -51.86 -10.67 -3.12
N THR A 454 -51.44 -10.65 -4.40
CA THR A 454 -52.30 -10.19 -5.51
C THR A 454 -53.53 -11.09 -5.71
N THR A 455 -53.39 -12.41 -5.60
CA THR A 455 -54.52 -13.35 -5.67
C THR A 455 -55.51 -13.15 -4.52
N LYS A 456 -55.03 -12.95 -3.29
CA LYS A 456 -55.87 -12.66 -2.12
C LYS A 456 -56.60 -11.31 -2.23
N LEU A 457 -55.94 -10.29 -2.75
CA LEU A 457 -56.56 -8.99 -3.03
C LEU A 457 -57.67 -9.10 -4.09
N ARG A 458 -57.42 -9.83 -5.18
CA ARG A 458 -58.44 -10.11 -6.22
C ARG A 458 -59.65 -10.89 -5.66
N GLN A 459 -59.42 -11.87 -4.79
CA GLN A 459 -60.50 -12.60 -4.12
C GLN A 459 -61.36 -11.68 -3.23
N ARG A 460 -60.73 -10.80 -2.44
CA ARG A 460 -61.46 -9.82 -1.60
C ARG A 460 -62.27 -8.83 -2.44
N GLN A 461 -61.73 -8.36 -3.56
CA GLN A 461 -62.47 -7.48 -4.49
C GLN A 461 -63.69 -8.19 -5.08
N ARG A 462 -63.54 -9.45 -5.50
CA ARG A 462 -64.67 -10.27 -5.99
C ARG A 462 -65.74 -10.46 -4.92
N GLN A 463 -65.36 -10.82 -3.69
CA GLN A 463 -66.30 -10.98 -2.57
C GLN A 463 -67.05 -9.69 -2.24
N ARG A 464 -66.37 -8.53 -2.26
CA ARG A 464 -67.01 -7.22 -2.07
C ARG A 464 -67.99 -6.88 -3.20
N ALA A 465 -67.68 -7.26 -4.44
CA ALA A 465 -68.57 -7.05 -5.57
C ALA A 465 -69.84 -7.94 -5.48
N THR A 466 -69.70 -9.20 -5.07
CA THR A 466 -70.87 -10.08 -4.85
C THR A 466 -71.73 -9.63 -3.67
N SER A 467 -71.13 -9.17 -2.56
CA SER A 467 -71.89 -8.68 -1.40
C SER A 467 -72.57 -7.32 -1.64
N ALA A 468 -72.15 -6.56 -2.65
CA ALA A 468 -72.79 -5.30 -3.03
C ALA A 468 -73.93 -5.49 -4.06
N ALA A 469 -74.02 -6.67 -4.68
CA ALA A 469 -75.05 -7.02 -5.66
C ALA A 469 -76.21 -7.84 -5.06
N SER A 470 -76.04 -8.34 -3.83
CA SER A 470 -77.09 -8.92 -2.97
C SER A 470 -77.65 -7.87 -2.03
#